data_AF-A0A1W9MKX9-F1
#
_entry.id   AF-A0A1W9MKX9-F1
#
_cell.length_a   1.000
_cell.length_b   1.000
_cell.length_c   1.000
_cell.angle_alpha   90.00
_cell.angle_beta   90.00
_cell.angle_gamma   90.00
#
_symmetry.space_group_name_H-M   'P 1'
#
loop_
_entity.id
_entity.type
_entity.pdbx_description
1 polymer ?
#
loop_
_entity_poly.entity_id
_entity_poly.type
_entity_poly.pdbx_seq_one_letter_code
_entity_poly.pdbx_strand_id
1 'polypeptide(L)'
;MTGKTEDESDVEPTHQIRVGAEYLFINKESNYVIPLRAGMFYDPMPAEGSPDSVYGISIGSGFVRGKIAFDMAFQYRFGNDAGHSAAPADYDFSQDISEFSVYSSLIIHFQ
;
A
#
# COMPACT_ATOMS: atom_id res chain seq x y z
N MET A 1 19.96 13.57 7.37
CA MET A 1 19.54 13.98 8.72
C MET A 1 19.86 15.46 8.85
N THR A 2 18.88 16.32 8.64
CA THR A 2 19.01 17.78 8.78
C THR A 2 18.60 18.15 10.20
N GLY A 3 19.55 18.65 10.99
CA GLY A 3 19.37 19.02 12.39
C GLY A 3 18.65 20.35 12.55
N LYS A 4 17.31 20.32 12.57
CA LYS A 4 16.47 21.43 13.02
C LYS A 4 15.62 20.98 14.21
N THR A 5 15.34 21.92 15.09
CA THR A 5 14.57 21.77 16.34
C THR A 5 13.10 21.45 16.04
N GLU A 6 12.49 20.59 16.86
CA GLU A 6 11.16 19.99 16.67
C GLU A 6 10.00 21.00 16.54
N ASP A 7 10.20 22.26 16.93
CA ASP A 7 9.20 23.35 16.89
C ASP A 7 9.17 24.17 15.58
N GLU A 8 10.11 23.98 14.65
CA GLU A 8 10.18 24.73 13.37
C GLU A 8 9.87 23.87 12.14
N SER A 9 9.32 22.67 12.34
CA SER A 9 8.93 21.78 11.25
C SER A 9 7.42 21.86 11.07
N ASP A 10 6.98 22.65 10.07
CA ASP A 10 5.58 22.78 9.65
C ASP A 10 5.16 21.52 8.85
N VAL A 11 5.35 20.36 9.49
CA VAL A 11 5.01 19.04 8.95
C VAL A 11 3.66 18.68 9.53
N GLU A 12 2.61 18.88 8.72
CA GLU A 12 1.26 18.50 9.10
C GLU A 12 1.20 16.98 9.41
N PRO A 13 0.59 16.58 10.52
CA PRO A 13 0.44 15.17 10.87
C PRO A 13 -0.35 14.45 9.78
N THR A 14 0.26 13.42 9.19
CA THR A 14 -0.38 12.64 8.12
C THR A 14 -1.17 11.48 8.73
N HIS A 15 -2.41 11.30 8.28
CA HIS A 15 -3.28 10.20 8.72
C HIS A 15 -3.38 9.15 7.62
N GLN A 16 -2.82 7.98 7.88
CA GLN A 16 -2.99 6.83 6.99
C GLN A 16 -4.30 6.11 7.30
N ILE A 17 -5.14 5.95 6.28
CA ILE A 17 -6.41 5.21 6.39
C ILE A 17 -6.37 4.04 5.41
N ARG A 18 -6.55 2.82 5.92
CA ARG A 18 -6.63 1.61 5.09
C ARG A 18 -7.93 0.88 5.40
N VAL A 19 -8.69 0.54 4.37
CA VAL A 19 -9.93 -0.23 4.50
C VAL A 19 -9.92 -1.38 3.51
N GLY A 20 -10.46 -2.53 3.90
CA GLY A 20 -10.49 -3.70 3.05
C GLY A 20 -11.48 -4.75 3.52
N ALA A 21 -11.77 -5.68 2.62
CA ALA A 21 -12.65 -6.80 2.83
C ALA A 21 -11.96 -8.10 2.42
N GLU A 22 -12.27 -9.17 3.15
CA GLU A 22 -11.88 -10.53 2.83
C GLU A 22 -13.13 -11.40 2.67
N TYR A 23 -13.12 -12.26 1.65
CA TYR A 23 -14.14 -13.28 1.44
C TYR A 23 -13.48 -14.66 1.29
N LEU A 24 -13.90 -15.62 2.12
CA LEU A 24 -13.33 -16.96 2.15
C LEU A 24 -14.23 -17.97 1.43
N PHE A 25 -13.77 -18.51 0.31
CA PHE A 25 -14.42 -19.66 -0.34
C PHE A 25 -13.89 -20.95 0.27
N ILE A 26 -14.72 -21.61 1.07
CA ILE A 26 -14.36 -22.86 1.76
C ILE A 26 -15.08 -24.02 1.06
N ASN A 27 -14.31 -24.91 0.44
CA ASN A 27 -14.84 -26.15 -0.11
C ASN A 27 -14.49 -27.32 0.84
N LYS A 28 -15.51 -27.81 1.55
CA LYS A 28 -15.35 -28.92 2.52
C LYS A 28 -15.14 -30.28 1.85
N GLU A 29 -15.68 -30.49 0.65
CA GLU A 29 -15.58 -31.78 -0.06
C GLU A 29 -14.17 -32.00 -0.61
N SER A 30 -13.57 -30.96 -1.18
CA SER A 30 -12.24 -31.00 -1.78
C SER A 30 -11.11 -30.50 -0.86
N ASN A 31 -11.47 -30.10 0.37
CA ASN A 31 -10.59 -29.61 1.43
C ASN A 31 -9.63 -28.49 0.96
N TYR A 32 -10.17 -27.49 0.27
CA TYR A 32 -9.42 -26.29 -0.11
C TYR A 32 -10.14 -25.01 0.32
N VAL A 33 -9.36 -23.96 0.53
CA VAL A 33 -9.83 -22.62 0.87
C VAL A 33 -9.20 -21.60 -0.08
N ILE A 34 -10.03 -20.73 -0.65
CA ILE A 34 -9.59 -19.62 -1.50
C ILE A 34 -10.01 -18.31 -0.82
N PRO A 35 -9.10 -17.59 -0.15
CA PRO A 35 -9.35 -16.21 0.27
C PRO A 35 -9.32 -15.29 -0.94
N LEU A 36 -10.32 -14.42 -1.09
CA LEU A 36 -10.28 -13.23 -1.94
C LEU A 36 -10.21 -12.00 -1.05
N ARG A 37 -9.27 -11.11 -1.34
CA ARG A 37 -9.03 -9.89 -0.58
C ARG A 37 -9.07 -8.69 -1.51
N ALA A 38 -9.70 -7.62 -1.07
CA ALA A 38 -9.66 -6.34 -1.74
C ALA A 38 -9.53 -5.25 -0.69
N GLY A 39 -8.79 -4.20 -1.02
CA GLY A 39 -8.54 -3.09 -0.13
C GLY A 39 -8.25 -1.82 -0.89
N MET A 40 -8.46 -0.71 -0.22
CA MET A 40 -8.09 0.61 -0.66
C MET A 40 -7.46 1.35 0.51
N PHE A 41 -6.50 2.21 0.21
CA PHE A 41 -5.79 2.94 1.23
C PHE A 41 -5.45 4.35 0.77
N TYR A 42 -5.39 5.24 1.75
CA TYR A 42 -4.94 6.61 1.66
C TYR A 42 -3.73 6.74 2.57
N ASP A 43 -2.59 7.11 2.00
CA ASP A 43 -1.30 7.17 2.68
C ASP A 43 -0.58 8.48 2.34
N PRO A 44 -0.99 9.61 2.95
CA PRO A 44 -0.37 10.90 2.68
C PRO A 44 1.11 10.89 3.09
N MET A 45 1.99 11.25 2.15
CA MET A 45 3.42 11.40 2.42
C MET A 45 3.66 12.74 3.12
N PRO A 46 4.48 12.80 4.19
CA PRO A 46 4.82 14.07 4.82
C PRO A 46 5.74 14.87 3.89
N ALA A 47 5.24 15.99 3.37
CA ALA A 47 6.01 16.98 2.63
C ALA A 47 5.92 18.33 3.35
N GLU A 48 6.99 19.13 3.33
CA GLU A 48 6.95 20.52 3.84
C GLU A 48 6.07 21.37 2.91
N GLY A 49 4.86 21.77 3.34
CA GLY A 49 4.06 22.80 2.67
C GLY A 49 2.67 22.37 2.17
N SER A 50 2.51 21.22 1.53
CA SER A 50 1.20 20.66 1.15
C SER A 50 1.19 19.13 1.28
N PRO A 51 0.17 18.51 1.91
CA PRO A 51 0.11 17.06 2.05
C PRO A 51 -0.09 16.34 0.71
N ASP A 52 0.95 15.67 0.22
CA ASP A 52 0.88 14.88 -1.01
C ASP A 52 0.03 13.64 -0.77
N SER A 53 -1.15 13.66 -1.38
CA SER A 53 -2.22 12.68 -1.16
C SER A 53 -2.01 11.45 -2.05
N VAL A 54 -1.36 10.42 -1.51
CA VAL A 54 -1.18 9.14 -2.22
C VAL A 54 -2.34 8.21 -1.90
N TYR A 55 -2.96 7.67 -2.95
CA TYR A 55 -4.02 6.68 -2.86
C TYR A 55 -3.52 5.33 -3.38
N GLY A 56 -4.19 4.25 -3.00
CA GLY A 56 -3.87 2.95 -3.54
C GLY A 56 -5.01 1.96 -3.43
N ILE A 57 -4.95 0.96 -4.29
CA ILE A 57 -5.83 -0.19 -4.32
C ILE A 57 -4.98 -1.45 -4.18
N SER A 58 -5.53 -2.45 -3.50
CA SER A 58 -4.92 -3.77 -3.35
C SER A 58 -5.94 -4.84 -3.64
N ILE A 59 -5.55 -5.85 -4.40
CA ILE A 59 -6.30 -7.09 -4.58
C ILE A 59 -5.41 -8.26 -4.25
N GLY A 60 -5.97 -9.30 -3.64
CA GLY A 60 -5.22 -10.48 -3.27
C GLY A 60 -6.07 -11.72 -3.36
N SER A 61 -5.41 -12.84 -3.61
CA SER A 61 -6.03 -14.14 -3.59
C SER A 61 -5.04 -15.18 -3.06
N GLY A 62 -5.57 -16.26 -2.53
CA GLY A 62 -4.76 -17.38 -2.08
C GLY A 62 -5.39 -18.72 -2.41
N PHE A 63 -4.62 -19.77 -2.18
CA PHE A 63 -5.04 -21.14 -2.30
C PHE A 63 -4.42 -21.94 -1.17
N VAL A 64 -5.26 -22.44 -0.28
CA VAL A 64 -4.85 -23.28 0.84
C VAL A 64 -5.43 -24.67 0.63
N ARG A 65 -4.57 -25.68 0.62
CA ARG A 65 -4.97 -27.10 0.54
C ARG A 65 -4.03 -27.97 1.36
N GLY A 66 -4.55 -28.56 2.43
CA GLY A 66 -3.79 -29.44 3.30
C GLY A 66 -2.55 -28.76 3.89
N LYS A 67 -1.36 -29.19 3.44
CA LYS A 67 -0.05 -28.69 3.94
C LYS A 67 0.50 -27.51 3.15
N ILE A 68 -0.14 -27.13 2.05
CA ILE A 68 0.33 -26.08 1.14
C ILE A 68 -0.62 -24.88 1.25
N ALA A 69 -0.06 -23.71 1.49
CA ALA A 69 -0.75 -22.44 1.36
C ALA A 69 0.04 -21.54 0.41
N PHE A 70 -0.62 -21.05 -0.62
CA PHE A 70 -0.07 -20.09 -1.57
C PHE A 70 -0.91 -18.82 -1.51
N ASP A 71 -0.28 -17.65 -1.45
CA ASP A 71 -0.96 -16.37 -1.47
C ASP A 71 -0.27 -15.44 -2.46
N MET A 72 -1.05 -14.61 -3.14
CA MET A 72 -0.60 -13.57 -4.06
C MET A 72 -1.40 -12.30 -3.82
N ALA A 73 -0.73 -11.16 -3.80
CA ALA A 73 -1.35 -9.85 -3.69
C ALA A 73 -0.74 -8.90 -4.72
N PHE A 74 -1.59 -8.09 -5.32
CA PHE A 74 -1.23 -7.01 -6.21
C PHE A 74 -1.65 -5.70 -5.56
N GLN A 75 -0.75 -4.73 -5.55
CA GLN A 75 -0.99 -3.40 -5.05
C GLN A 75 -0.65 -2.39 -6.14
N TYR A 76 -1.58 -1.48 -6.38
CA TYR A 76 -1.36 -0.34 -7.25
C TYR A 76 -1.50 0.92 -6.41
N ARG A 77 -0.45 1.73 -6.42
CA ARG A 77 -0.37 2.99 -5.66
C ARG A 77 -0.19 4.12 -6.66
N PHE A 78 -1.03 5.14 -6.53
CA PHE A 78 -1.02 6.31 -7.40
C PHE A 78 -1.19 7.58 -6.56
N GLY A 79 -0.43 8.62 -6.89
CA GLY A 79 -0.51 9.91 -6.25
C GLY A 79 -0.10 11.00 -7.24
N ASN A 80 -0.84 12.10 -7.21
CA ASN A 80 -0.46 13.32 -7.92
C ASN A 80 0.29 14.24 -6.95
N ASP A 81 1.16 15.09 -7.48
CA ASP A 81 1.85 16.18 -6.78
C ASP A 81 3.00 15.83 -5.83
N ALA A 82 3.78 14.76 -6.04
CA ALA A 82 5.02 14.61 -5.27
C ALA A 82 6.09 15.64 -5.71
N GLY A 83 6.36 16.67 -4.91
CA GLY A 83 7.62 17.43 -5.01
C GLY A 83 7.57 18.95 -5.14
N HIS A 84 6.57 19.65 -4.59
CA HIS A 84 6.57 21.13 -4.63
C HIS A 84 7.64 21.80 -3.73
N SER A 85 8.34 21.05 -2.88
CA SER A 85 9.14 21.64 -1.77
C SER A 85 10.66 21.49 -1.90
N ALA A 86 11.16 20.80 -2.94
CA ALA A 86 12.60 20.53 -3.10
C ALA A 86 13.26 21.23 -4.30
N ALA A 87 12.51 22.00 -5.09
CA ALA A 87 13.04 22.71 -6.26
C ALA A 87 12.88 24.24 -6.11
N PRO A 88 13.91 25.04 -6.45
CA PRO A 88 13.82 26.49 -6.47
C PRO A 88 12.72 26.96 -7.44
N ALA A 89 12.06 28.06 -7.06
CA ALA A 89 10.77 28.59 -7.49
C ALA A 89 10.52 28.91 -8.99
N ASP A 90 11.15 28.20 -9.94
CA ASP A 90 11.05 28.49 -11.38
C ASP A 90 10.68 27.26 -12.25
N TYR A 91 10.35 26.10 -11.68
CA TYR A 91 9.91 24.93 -12.46
C TYR A 91 8.71 24.23 -11.83
N ASP A 92 7.62 24.16 -12.60
CA ASP A 92 6.36 23.47 -12.33
C ASP A 92 6.58 21.94 -12.38
N PHE A 93 7.26 21.39 -11.37
CA PHE A 93 7.61 19.98 -11.27
C PHE A 93 6.45 19.18 -10.65
N SER A 94 5.52 18.71 -11.47
CA SER A 94 4.55 17.68 -11.10
C SER A 94 5.17 16.31 -11.34
N GLN A 95 5.52 15.57 -10.27
CA GLN A 95 5.99 14.19 -10.40
C GLN A 95 4.84 13.23 -10.07
N ASP A 96 4.33 12.55 -11.10
CA ASP A 96 3.29 11.54 -10.96
C ASP A 96 3.90 10.26 -10.35
N ILE A 97 3.45 9.88 -9.15
CA ILE A 97 3.83 8.59 -8.56
C ILE A 97 2.89 7.53 -9.09
N SER A 98 3.42 6.57 -9.86
CA SER A 98 2.73 5.31 -10.17
C SER A 98 3.59 4.11 -9.78
N GLU A 99 3.13 3.33 -8.81
CA GLU A 99 3.86 2.17 -8.31
C GLU A 99 3.00 0.91 -8.43
N PHE A 100 3.59 -0.13 -9.02
CA PHE A 100 3.01 -1.44 -9.18
C PHE A 100 3.81 -2.44 -8.33
N SER A 101 3.17 -3.07 -7.35
CA SER A 101 3.83 -4.03 -6.47
C SER A 101 3.09 -5.37 -6.52
N VAL A 102 3.84 -6.46 -6.66
CA VAL A 102 3.32 -7.83 -6.58
C VAL A 102 4.01 -8.54 -5.44
N TYR A 103 3.20 -9.12 -4.56
CA TYR A 103 3.65 -9.95 -3.44
C TYR A 103 3.17 -11.37 -3.68
N SER A 104 4.03 -12.34 -3.35
CA SER A 104 3.64 -13.75 -3.34
C SER A 104 4.34 -14.48 -2.21
N SER A 105 3.67 -15.48 -1.65
CA SER A 105 4.21 -16.34 -0.60
C SER A 105 3.75 -17.78 -0.79
N LEU A 106 4.64 -18.72 -0.47
CA LEU A 106 4.34 -20.15 -0.44
C LEU A 106 4.76 -20.69 0.92
N ILE A 107 3.81 -21.29 1.64
CA ILE A 107 4.01 -21.92 2.93
C ILE A 107 3.80 -23.42 2.76
N ILE A 108 4.79 -24.20 3.18
CA ILE A 108 4.75 -25.66 3.17
C ILE A 108 4.92 -26.13 4.62
N HIS A 109 3.91 -26.80 5.15
CA HIS A 109 3.95 -27.39 6.48
C HIS A 109 4.57 -28.78 6.41
N PHE A 110 5.76 -28.94 6.99
CA PHE A 110 6.41 -30.24 7.18
C PHE A 110 6.01 -30.78 8.56
N GLN A 111 5.47 -32.00 8.59
CA GLN A 111 5.24 -32.76 9.83
C GLN A 111 6.36 -33.77 10.00
#